data_AF-A0A1G7A409-F1
#
_entry.id   AF-A0A1G7A409-F1
#
_cell.length_a   1.000
_cell.length_b   1.000
_cell.length_c   1.000
_cell.angle_alpha   90.00
_cell.angle_beta   90.00
_cell.angle_gamma   90.00
#
_symmetry.space_group_name_H-M   'P 1'
#
loop_
_entity.id
_entity.type
_entity.pdbx_description
1 polymer ?
#
loop_
_entity_poly.entity_id
_entity_poly.type
_entity_poly.pdbx_seq_one_letter_code
_entity_poly.pdbx_strand_id
1 'polypeptide(L)'
;MMRPWSFSKLRYAACAVALAHAPLIHAASDCDEKPMSAKPDAASANTGRQYLGQGIALFDAKDFQTAERAFQSALFAGLPDTQERASAHKYLAFIYCSNGEGKRCEAEFDAAFSVRPSFKIDGYELNNTPWRSAYFRSQARWATRCGRPVLDASADSAPSGAAARLPDPALVSPTPRAPTVQASGSVPVSALFKTPDRDAAFNVRIRLSPWGNVQVDGKPLGVSPPLTQLKLSAGTHSLELSNPGFETLKKVITVIDGETFTVEHDFDAR
;
A
#
# COMPACT_ATOMS: atom_id res chain seq x y z
N MET A 1 43.29 -37.56 -82.54
CA MET A 1 43.01 -36.17 -82.96
C MET A 1 42.21 -35.49 -81.86
N MET A 2 42.85 -34.51 -81.22
CA MET A 2 42.31 -33.67 -80.16
C MET A 2 41.37 -32.61 -80.72
N ARG A 3 40.32 -32.24 -79.99
CA ARG A 3 39.73 -30.90 -80.03
C ARG A 3 39.44 -30.45 -78.59
N PRO A 4 40.03 -29.35 -78.12
CA PRO A 4 39.83 -28.85 -76.76
C PRO A 4 38.52 -28.07 -76.64
N TRP A 5 37.80 -28.25 -75.53
CA TRP A 5 36.67 -27.41 -75.15
C TRP A 5 37.14 -26.16 -74.43
N SER A 6 36.58 -25.04 -74.88
CA SER A 6 36.84 -23.68 -74.42
C SER A 6 36.21 -23.45 -73.04
N PHE A 7 37.01 -23.10 -72.04
CA PHE A 7 36.53 -22.68 -70.72
C PHE A 7 36.14 -21.20 -70.76
N SER A 8 34.82 -20.92 -70.76
CA SER A 8 34.29 -19.58 -70.52
C SER A 8 34.56 -19.14 -69.08
N LYS A 9 35.34 -18.08 -68.93
CA LYS A 9 35.60 -17.40 -67.66
C LYS A 9 34.33 -16.67 -67.20
N LEU A 10 33.60 -17.24 -66.24
CA LEU A 10 32.55 -16.52 -65.53
C LEU A 10 33.20 -15.68 -64.41
N ARG A 11 33.14 -14.36 -64.55
CA ARG A 11 33.71 -13.40 -63.60
C ARG A 11 32.82 -13.38 -62.35
N TYR A 12 33.36 -13.84 -61.21
CA TYR A 12 32.74 -13.69 -59.91
C TYR A 12 32.62 -12.20 -59.57
N ALA A 13 31.38 -11.69 -59.50
CA ALA A 13 31.08 -10.42 -58.84
C ALA A 13 31.03 -10.68 -57.34
N ALA A 14 32.03 -10.20 -56.61
CA ALA A 14 32.06 -10.23 -55.16
C ALA A 14 30.99 -9.28 -54.61
N CYS A 15 29.90 -9.84 -54.09
CA CYS A 15 28.90 -9.10 -53.34
C CYS A 15 29.42 -8.94 -51.90
N ALA A 16 30.07 -7.80 -51.62
CA ALA A 16 30.49 -7.45 -50.27
C ALA A 16 29.24 -7.12 -49.44
N VAL A 17 28.75 -8.09 -48.67
CA VAL A 17 27.72 -7.87 -47.66
C VAL A 17 28.40 -7.14 -46.50
N ALA A 18 28.24 -5.82 -46.46
CA ALA A 18 28.56 -5.01 -45.30
C ALA A 18 27.61 -5.42 -44.16
N LEU A 19 28.12 -6.22 -43.22
CA LEU A 19 27.48 -6.47 -41.93
C LEU A 19 27.50 -5.14 -41.16
N ALA A 20 26.48 -4.31 -41.39
CA ALA A 20 26.17 -3.22 -40.49
C ALA A 20 25.76 -3.84 -39.15
N HIS A 21 26.67 -3.82 -38.17
CA HIS A 21 26.36 -4.10 -36.78
C HIS A 21 25.42 -3.01 -36.30
N ALA A 22 24.12 -3.24 -36.43
CA ALA A 22 23.12 -2.48 -35.70
C ALA A 22 23.43 -2.68 -34.21
N PRO A 23 23.67 -1.61 -33.43
CA PRO A 23 23.81 -1.75 -32.00
C PRO A 23 22.48 -2.32 -31.48
N LEU A 24 22.54 -3.46 -30.81
CA LEU A 24 21.47 -3.94 -29.94
C LEU A 24 21.27 -2.86 -28.89
N ILE A 25 20.35 -1.94 -29.17
CA ILE A 25 19.72 -1.13 -28.14
C ILE A 25 19.07 -2.15 -27.22
N HIS A 26 19.74 -2.45 -26.11
CA HIS A 26 19.07 -3.06 -24.97
C HIS A 26 18.02 -2.03 -24.57
N ALA A 27 16.78 -2.25 -25.02
CA ALA A 27 15.65 -1.66 -24.34
C ALA A 27 15.78 -2.14 -22.91
N ALA A 28 16.28 -1.26 -22.04
CA ALA A 28 16.20 -1.46 -20.62
C ALA A 28 14.72 -1.63 -20.34
N SER A 29 14.28 -2.87 -20.14
CA SER A 29 13.00 -3.16 -19.55
C SER A 29 12.96 -2.38 -18.25
N ASP A 30 12.03 -1.41 -18.12
CA ASP A 30 11.79 -0.52 -16.97
C ASP A 30 11.38 -1.26 -15.67
N CYS A 31 11.76 -2.52 -15.57
CA CYS A 31 11.69 -3.39 -14.41
C CYS A 31 13.02 -3.39 -13.63
N ASP A 32 13.96 -2.48 -13.93
CA ASP A 32 15.24 -2.39 -13.23
C ASP A 32 14.98 -2.16 -11.74
N GLU A 33 15.46 -3.08 -10.92
CA GLU A 33 15.12 -3.18 -9.50
C GLU A 33 15.72 -1.99 -8.75
N LYS A 34 14.98 -0.88 -8.68
CA LYS A 34 15.50 0.37 -8.14
C LYS A 34 15.88 0.17 -6.67
N PRO A 35 17.17 0.35 -6.29
CA PRO A 35 17.55 0.32 -4.89
C PRO A 35 16.82 1.44 -4.16
N MET A 36 16.25 1.11 -3.00
CA MET A 36 15.46 2.07 -2.22
C MET A 36 16.30 3.32 -1.92
N SER A 37 15.80 4.49 -2.34
CA SER A 37 16.54 5.76 -2.32
C SER A 37 16.67 6.41 -0.93
N ALA A 38 16.26 5.72 0.13
CA ALA A 38 16.48 6.15 1.51
C ALA A 38 17.01 4.96 2.33
N LYS A 39 18.16 5.13 2.97
CA LYS A 39 18.75 4.14 3.88
C LYS A 39 17.90 4.14 5.15
N PRO A 40 17.12 3.09 5.47
CA PRO A 40 16.38 3.06 6.71
C PRO A 40 17.36 3.08 7.89
N ASP A 41 16.90 3.58 9.03
CA ASP A 41 17.67 3.52 10.26
C ASP A 41 17.95 2.04 10.60
N ALA A 42 19.21 1.75 10.94
CA ALA A 42 19.68 0.37 11.10
C ALA A 42 18.92 -0.39 12.23
N ALA A 43 18.39 0.33 13.21
CA ALA A 43 17.58 -0.22 14.29
C ALA A 43 16.22 -0.70 13.77
N SER A 44 15.45 0.14 13.07
CA SER A 44 14.16 -0.24 12.50
C SER A 44 14.30 -1.38 11.48
N ALA A 45 15.37 -1.38 10.67
CA ALA A 45 15.67 -2.48 9.75
C ALA A 45 15.89 -3.84 10.46
N ASN A 46 16.56 -3.85 11.62
CA ASN A 46 16.75 -5.07 12.41
C ASN A 46 15.42 -5.54 13.02
N THR A 47 14.63 -4.61 13.55
CA THR A 47 13.29 -4.91 14.08
C THR A 47 12.37 -5.47 13.00
N GLY A 48 12.38 -4.90 11.79
CA GLY A 48 11.63 -5.43 10.64
C GLY A 48 12.01 -6.86 10.31
N ARG A 49 13.30 -7.18 10.24
CA ARG A 49 13.78 -8.55 10.01
C ARG A 49 13.40 -9.53 11.12
N GLN A 50 13.41 -9.10 12.37
CA GLN A 50 12.95 -9.93 13.50
C GLN A 50 11.48 -10.30 13.35
N TYR A 51 10.62 -9.33 13.03
CA TYR A 51 9.21 -9.58 12.77
C TYR A 51 8.98 -10.46 11.54
N LEU A 52 9.78 -10.29 10.48
CA LEU A 52 9.71 -11.16 9.30
C LEU A 52 10.01 -12.61 9.66
N GLY A 53 11.09 -12.85 10.39
CA GLY A 53 11.45 -14.20 10.87
C GLY A 53 10.37 -14.78 11.81
N GLN A 54 9.82 -13.97 12.70
CA GLN A 54 8.70 -14.37 13.56
C GLN A 54 7.47 -14.76 12.73
N GLY A 55 7.11 -13.96 11.72
CA GLY A 55 5.97 -14.23 10.84
C GLY A 55 6.13 -15.54 10.07
N ILE A 56 7.33 -15.82 9.54
CA ILE A 56 7.63 -17.09 8.85
C ILE A 56 7.45 -18.27 9.80
N ALA A 57 8.03 -18.21 11.01
CA ALA A 57 7.90 -19.27 12.00
C ALA A 57 6.43 -19.54 12.40
N LEU A 58 5.63 -18.47 12.55
CA LEU A 58 4.20 -18.58 12.87
C LEU A 58 3.39 -19.15 11.69
N PHE A 59 3.73 -18.75 10.46
CA PHE A 59 3.09 -19.27 9.25
C PHE A 59 3.35 -20.78 9.11
N ASP A 60 4.60 -21.21 9.32
CA ASP A 60 4.98 -22.63 9.30
C ASP A 60 4.28 -23.42 10.43
N ALA A 61 4.06 -22.77 11.58
CA ALA A 61 3.27 -23.31 12.69
C ALA A 61 1.75 -23.31 12.45
N LYS A 62 1.28 -22.81 11.29
CA LYS A 62 -0.13 -22.65 10.90
C LYS A 62 -0.93 -21.66 11.78
N ASP A 63 -0.25 -20.83 12.56
CA ASP A 63 -0.87 -19.71 13.27
C ASP A 63 -0.96 -18.51 12.32
N PHE A 64 -1.85 -18.61 11.33
CA PHE A 64 -1.99 -17.59 10.28
C PHE A 64 -2.43 -16.23 10.83
N GLN A 65 -3.23 -16.22 11.90
CA GLN A 65 -3.70 -14.98 12.53
C GLN A 65 -2.56 -14.20 13.20
N THR A 66 -1.67 -14.89 13.93
CA THR A 66 -0.50 -14.23 14.51
C THR A 66 0.56 -13.93 13.45
N ALA A 67 0.72 -14.80 12.45
CA ALA A 67 1.65 -14.60 11.34
C ALA A 67 1.33 -13.33 10.54
N GLU A 68 0.05 -13.10 10.20
CA GLU A 68 -0.40 -11.90 9.50
C GLU A 68 0.08 -10.62 10.20
N ARG A 69 -0.18 -10.50 11.50
CA ARG A 69 0.24 -9.33 12.29
C ARG A 69 1.75 -9.16 12.33
N ALA A 70 2.50 -10.26 12.37
CA ALA A 70 3.96 -10.24 12.36
C ALA A 70 4.50 -9.74 11.02
N PHE A 71 3.96 -10.20 9.88
CA PHE A 71 4.33 -9.67 8.57
C PHE A 71 3.98 -8.19 8.39
N GLN A 72 2.82 -7.77 8.87
CA GLN A 72 2.44 -6.35 8.88
C GLN A 72 3.40 -5.51 9.73
N SER A 73 3.81 -6.03 10.88
CA SER A 73 4.79 -5.39 11.76
C SER A 73 6.19 -5.35 11.13
N ALA A 74 6.56 -6.36 10.35
CA ALA A 74 7.81 -6.39 9.57
C ALA A 74 7.83 -5.31 8.49
N LEU A 75 6.74 -5.20 7.71
CA LEU A 75 6.58 -4.16 6.70
C LEU A 75 6.56 -2.77 7.31
N PHE A 76 5.92 -2.61 8.47
CA PHE A 76 5.85 -1.33 9.18
C PHE A 76 7.20 -0.89 9.76
N ALA A 77 7.91 -1.78 10.47
CA ALA A 77 9.25 -1.50 10.96
C ALA A 77 10.25 -1.30 9.81
N GLY A 78 9.92 -1.72 8.60
CA GLY A 78 10.72 -1.47 7.41
C GLY A 78 11.76 -2.55 7.19
N LEU A 79 11.83 -2.98 5.94
CA LEU A 79 12.74 -4.00 5.46
C LEU A 79 13.54 -3.37 4.30
N PRO A 80 14.84 -3.05 4.49
CA PRO A 80 15.63 -2.39 3.45
C PRO A 80 15.74 -3.23 2.17
N ASP A 81 15.82 -4.55 2.34
CA ASP A 81 15.92 -5.49 1.25
C ASP A 81 14.56 -5.62 0.53
N THR A 82 14.57 -5.36 -0.78
CA THR A 82 13.39 -5.51 -1.65
C THR A 82 12.88 -6.95 -1.65
N GLN A 83 13.77 -7.93 -1.51
CA GLN A 83 13.41 -9.33 -1.45
C GLN A 83 12.72 -9.71 -0.14
N GLU A 84 13.19 -9.22 1.00
CA GLU A 84 12.54 -9.39 2.30
C GLU A 84 11.13 -8.76 2.30
N ARG A 85 10.98 -7.53 1.80
CA ARG A 85 9.66 -6.88 1.66
C ARG A 85 8.71 -7.65 0.76
N ALA A 86 9.17 -8.05 -0.43
CA ALA A 86 8.36 -8.84 -1.34
C ALA A 86 7.99 -10.21 -0.73
N SER A 87 8.86 -10.78 0.12
CA SER A 87 8.56 -12.02 0.84
C SER A 87 7.47 -11.82 1.90
N ALA A 88 7.48 -10.71 2.66
CA ALA A 88 6.41 -10.40 3.60
C ALA A 88 5.04 -10.30 2.90
N HIS A 89 4.99 -9.58 1.77
CA HIS A 89 3.79 -9.50 0.93
C HIS A 89 3.39 -10.88 0.35
N LYS A 90 4.34 -11.74 -0.05
CA LYS A 90 4.07 -13.13 -0.48
C LYS A 90 3.29 -13.91 0.59
N TYR A 91 3.76 -13.89 1.84
CA TYR A 91 3.11 -14.64 2.91
C TYR A 91 1.73 -14.07 3.27
N LEU A 92 1.57 -12.75 3.28
CA LEU A 92 0.25 -12.13 3.44
C LEU A 92 -0.71 -12.54 2.33
N ALA A 93 -0.24 -12.56 1.08
CA ALA A 93 -1.03 -13.08 -0.03
C ALA A 93 -1.46 -14.54 0.20
N PHE A 94 -0.54 -15.42 0.61
CA PHE A 94 -0.87 -16.82 0.91
C PHE A 94 -1.95 -16.97 1.98
N ILE A 95 -1.89 -16.17 3.04
CA ILE A 95 -2.90 -16.13 4.11
C ILE A 95 -4.27 -15.71 3.51
N TYR A 96 -4.34 -14.56 2.86
CA TYR A 96 -5.60 -14.03 2.33
C TYR A 96 -6.22 -14.91 1.24
N CYS A 97 -5.40 -15.47 0.33
CA CYS A 97 -5.91 -16.37 -0.70
C CYS A 97 -6.49 -17.65 -0.10
N SER A 98 -5.89 -18.15 1.00
CA SER A 98 -6.37 -19.35 1.69
C SER A 98 -7.67 -19.09 2.46
N ASN A 99 -7.90 -17.86 2.91
CA ASN A 99 -9.13 -17.42 3.59
C ASN A 99 -10.27 -17.07 2.61
N GLY A 100 -10.04 -17.08 1.29
CA GLY A 100 -11.03 -16.68 0.28
C GLY A 100 -11.14 -15.17 0.05
N GLU A 101 -10.22 -14.39 0.60
CA GLU A 101 -10.19 -12.91 0.51
C GLU A 101 -9.54 -12.45 -0.80
N GLY A 102 -10.19 -12.74 -1.93
CA GLY A 102 -9.60 -12.59 -3.27
C GLY A 102 -9.03 -11.20 -3.60
N LYS A 103 -9.69 -10.11 -3.16
CA LYS A 103 -9.22 -8.74 -3.40
C LYS A 103 -7.90 -8.45 -2.67
N ARG A 104 -7.80 -8.83 -1.39
CA ARG A 104 -6.57 -8.69 -0.59
C ARG A 104 -5.45 -9.57 -1.08
N CYS A 105 -5.77 -10.83 -1.36
CA CYS A 105 -4.88 -11.81 -1.96
C CYS A 105 -4.18 -11.25 -3.23
N GLU A 106 -4.94 -10.69 -4.16
CA GLU A 106 -4.38 -10.07 -5.36
C GLU A 106 -3.57 -8.81 -5.08
N ALA A 107 -4.03 -7.98 -4.14
CA ALA A 107 -3.37 -6.73 -3.80
C ALA A 107 -2.00 -6.95 -3.14
N GLU A 108 -1.85 -7.98 -2.30
CA GLU A 108 -0.57 -8.33 -1.71
C GLU A 108 0.42 -8.86 -2.76
N PHE A 109 -0.03 -9.63 -3.75
CA PHE A 109 0.83 -9.97 -4.88
C PHE A 109 1.22 -8.74 -5.71
N ASP A 110 0.27 -7.84 -5.98
CA ASP A 110 0.57 -6.60 -6.69
C ASP A 110 1.58 -5.75 -5.91
N ALA A 111 1.47 -5.70 -4.58
CA ALA A 111 2.43 -5.04 -3.72
C ALA A 111 3.81 -5.70 -3.78
N ALA A 112 3.89 -7.04 -3.78
CA ALA A 112 5.15 -7.78 -3.93
C ALA A 112 5.86 -7.44 -5.25
N PHE A 113 5.14 -7.43 -6.37
CA PHE A 113 5.69 -7.03 -7.68
C PHE A 113 6.02 -5.54 -7.76
N SER A 114 5.28 -4.68 -7.06
CA SER A 114 5.58 -3.24 -7.00
C SER A 114 6.90 -2.96 -6.29
N VAL A 115 7.20 -3.73 -5.24
CA VAL A 115 8.44 -3.63 -4.47
C VAL A 115 9.60 -4.26 -5.22
N ARG A 116 9.35 -5.42 -5.84
CA ARG A 116 10.35 -6.19 -6.55
C ARG A 116 9.75 -6.72 -7.85
N PRO A 117 9.94 -6.04 -9.00
CA PRO A 117 9.40 -6.51 -10.27
C PRO A 117 9.92 -7.89 -10.70
N SER A 118 11.10 -8.28 -10.20
CA SER A 118 11.71 -9.61 -10.36
C SER A 118 11.12 -10.69 -9.42
N PHE A 119 10.09 -10.36 -8.64
CA PHE A 119 9.44 -11.27 -7.70
C PHE A 119 8.95 -12.54 -8.39
N LYS A 120 9.27 -13.70 -7.78
CA LYS A 120 8.89 -15.02 -8.27
C LYS A 120 8.66 -15.96 -7.11
N ILE A 121 7.67 -16.82 -7.29
CA ILE A 121 7.29 -17.90 -6.38
C ILE A 121 7.79 -19.21 -6.98
N ASP A 122 8.29 -20.10 -6.14
CA ASP A 122 8.84 -21.37 -6.61
C ASP A 122 7.74 -22.28 -7.16
N GLY A 123 8.10 -23.13 -8.14
CA GLY A 123 7.11 -23.97 -8.83
C GLY A 123 6.35 -24.92 -7.90
N TYR A 124 6.99 -25.37 -6.81
CA TYR A 124 6.35 -26.24 -5.81
C TYR A 124 5.27 -25.50 -5.00
N GLU A 125 5.45 -24.19 -4.74
CA GLU A 125 4.47 -23.35 -4.02
C GLU A 125 3.24 -23.03 -4.90
N LEU A 126 3.32 -23.23 -6.22
CA LEU A 126 2.22 -22.99 -7.16
C LEU A 126 1.39 -24.25 -7.44
N ASN A 127 1.83 -25.43 -7.01
CA ASN A 127 1.17 -26.68 -7.38
C ASN A 127 -0.07 -26.94 -6.51
N ASN A 128 -1.25 -27.01 -7.13
CA ASN A 128 -2.52 -27.26 -6.45
C ASN A 128 -2.83 -26.28 -5.29
N THR A 129 -2.45 -25.01 -5.44
CA THR A 129 -2.64 -23.99 -4.41
C THR A 129 -3.71 -22.96 -4.79
N PRO A 130 -4.48 -22.44 -3.81
CA PRO A 130 -5.58 -21.50 -4.08
C PRO A 130 -5.08 -20.14 -4.62
N TRP A 131 -3.87 -19.72 -4.22
CA TRP A 131 -3.27 -18.45 -4.65
C TRP A 131 -2.70 -18.47 -6.08
N ARG A 132 -2.55 -19.64 -6.70
CA ARG A 132 -1.92 -19.80 -8.03
C ARG A 132 -2.52 -18.84 -9.06
N SER A 133 -3.85 -18.74 -9.11
CA SER A 133 -4.54 -17.90 -10.08
C SER A 133 -4.31 -16.41 -9.84
N ALA A 134 -4.31 -15.98 -8.58
CA ALA A 134 -4.08 -14.58 -8.20
C ALA A 134 -2.63 -14.15 -8.51
N TYR A 135 -1.66 -15.01 -8.22
CA TYR A 135 -0.26 -14.78 -8.57
C TYR A 135 -0.07 -14.56 -10.08
N PHE A 136 -0.62 -15.43 -10.93
CA PHE A 136 -0.47 -15.27 -12.38
C PHE A 136 -1.20 -14.04 -12.92
N ARG A 137 -2.36 -13.66 -12.37
CA ARG A 137 -3.04 -12.40 -12.73
C ARG A 137 -2.17 -11.19 -12.38
N SER A 138 -1.62 -11.15 -11.17
CA SER A 138 -0.74 -10.07 -10.73
C SER A 138 0.53 -10.00 -11.59
N GLN A 139 1.18 -11.14 -11.84
CA GLN A 139 2.36 -11.23 -12.69
C GLN A 139 2.10 -10.68 -14.09
N ALA A 140 0.97 -11.03 -14.72
CA ALA A 140 0.59 -10.53 -16.04
C ALA A 140 0.33 -9.00 -16.03
N ARG A 141 -0.32 -8.48 -14.98
CA ARG A 141 -0.53 -7.03 -14.81
C ARG A 141 0.80 -6.27 -14.70
N TRP A 142 1.78 -6.82 -13.98
CA TRP A 142 3.07 -6.17 -13.80
C TRP A 142 4.00 -6.32 -15.01
N ALA A 143 3.98 -7.48 -15.67
CA ALA A 143 4.70 -7.69 -16.92
C ALA A 143 4.28 -6.68 -18.01
N THR A 144 2.98 -6.39 -18.13
CA THR A 144 2.46 -5.38 -19.07
C THR A 144 2.81 -3.94 -18.68
N ARG A 145 2.97 -3.65 -17.38
CA ARG A 145 3.39 -2.33 -16.90
C ARG A 145 4.87 -2.05 -17.17
N CYS A 146 5.76 -3.02 -16.93
CA CYS A 146 7.19 -2.85 -17.20
C CYS A 146 7.56 -2.69 -18.68
N GLY A 147 6.67 -3.07 -19.60
CA GLY A 147 6.85 -2.89 -21.04
C GLY A 147 6.30 -1.58 -21.60
N ARG A 148 5.62 -0.77 -20.77
CA ARG A 148 5.08 0.53 -21.20
C ARG A 148 6.08 1.63 -20.82
N PRO A 149 6.54 2.45 -21.78
CA PRO A 149 7.33 3.62 -21.42
C PRO A 149 6.47 4.51 -20.52
N VAL A 150 7.04 4.97 -19.41
CA VAL A 150 6.41 5.94 -18.48
C VAL A 150 6.37 7.29 -19.19
N LEU A 151 5.50 7.42 -20.18
CA LEU A 151 5.11 8.69 -20.76
C LEU A 151 3.81 9.09 -20.06
N ASP A 152 3.91 10.14 -19.24
CA ASP A 152 2.84 10.82 -18.49
C ASP A 152 2.10 10.03 -17.40
N ALA A 153 2.68 10.04 -16.19
CA ALA A 153 1.95 9.87 -14.93
C ALA A 153 1.83 11.21 -14.17
N SER A 154 1.79 12.34 -14.88
CA SER A 154 1.63 13.69 -14.30
C SER A 154 0.58 14.52 -15.02
N ALA A 155 -0.50 13.88 -15.48
CA ALA A 155 -1.66 14.59 -16.01
C ALA A 155 -2.93 13.73 -15.93
N ASP A 156 -3.35 13.36 -14.73
CA ASP A 156 -4.78 13.20 -14.47
C ASP A 156 -5.06 13.35 -12.97
N SER A 157 -5.09 14.61 -12.56
CA SER A 157 -5.73 15.04 -11.32
C SER A 157 -6.39 16.40 -11.57
N ALA A 158 -7.58 16.33 -12.19
CA ALA A 158 -8.66 17.34 -12.19
C ALA A 158 -8.32 18.72 -12.82
N PRO A 159 -9.30 19.55 -13.26
CA PRO A 159 -10.73 19.56 -12.89
C PRO A 159 -11.71 19.67 -14.07
N SER A 160 -12.99 19.40 -13.82
CA SER A 160 -14.05 20.06 -14.58
C SER A 160 -15.11 20.56 -13.62
N GLY A 161 -15.07 21.87 -13.41
CA GLY A 161 -16.12 22.63 -12.75
C GLY A 161 -16.65 23.70 -13.69
N ALA A 162 -17.83 24.21 -13.31
CA ALA A 162 -18.58 25.35 -13.84
C ALA A 162 -19.52 25.04 -15.02
N ALA A 163 -20.76 25.54 -15.06
CA ALA A 163 -21.58 26.26 -14.10
C ALA A 163 -22.99 26.40 -14.71
N ALA A 164 -24.03 26.49 -13.88
CA ALA A 164 -25.15 27.38 -14.16
C ALA A 164 -25.76 27.82 -12.82
N ARG A 165 -25.93 29.12 -12.68
CA ARG A 165 -26.29 29.84 -11.45
C ARG A 165 -27.54 30.68 -11.71
N LEU A 166 -28.21 31.04 -10.61
CA LEU A 166 -29.17 32.16 -10.35
C LEU A 166 -30.68 31.82 -10.38
N PRO A 167 -31.56 32.56 -9.65
CA PRO A 167 -31.40 33.25 -8.34
C PRO A 167 -32.55 33.00 -7.32
N ASP A 168 -32.32 33.42 -6.07
CA ASP A 168 -33.27 33.62 -4.94
C ASP A 168 -34.35 34.71 -5.26
N PRO A 169 -35.51 34.83 -4.56
CA PRO A 169 -35.56 35.11 -3.11
C PRO A 169 -36.77 34.59 -2.29
N ALA A 170 -36.59 34.65 -0.95
CA ALA A 170 -37.51 35.23 0.07
C ALA A 170 -38.07 34.30 1.17
N LEU A 171 -37.52 34.50 2.37
CA LEU A 171 -38.17 34.80 3.67
C LEU A 171 -39.54 34.18 3.99
N VAL A 172 -39.59 33.38 5.07
CA VAL A 172 -40.52 33.57 6.21
C VAL A 172 -40.11 32.71 7.43
N SER A 173 -40.00 33.36 8.59
CA SER A 173 -39.93 32.74 9.94
C SER A 173 -41.31 32.25 10.40
N PRO A 174 -41.40 31.35 11.40
CA PRO A 174 -41.74 31.85 12.74
C PRO A 174 -41.18 31.06 13.95
N THR A 175 -40.79 31.81 14.99
CA THR A 175 -40.76 31.47 16.43
C THR A 175 -42.23 31.46 16.95
N PRO A 176 -42.70 30.76 18.03
CA PRO A 176 -42.03 30.68 19.34
C PRO A 176 -42.32 29.51 20.33
N ARG A 177 -41.55 29.53 21.43
CA ARG A 177 -41.91 29.31 22.85
C ARG A 177 -41.55 27.97 23.52
N ALA A 178 -40.79 28.12 24.62
CA ALA A 178 -40.35 27.13 25.58
C ALA A 178 -41.46 26.61 26.52
N PRO A 179 -41.14 25.55 27.29
CA PRO A 179 -41.45 25.56 28.72
C PRO A 179 -40.24 25.27 29.62
N THR A 180 -40.25 25.97 30.74
CA THR A 180 -39.43 25.84 31.94
C THR A 180 -39.61 24.48 32.63
N VAL A 181 -38.51 23.89 33.13
CA VAL A 181 -38.54 23.02 34.31
C VAL A 181 -37.40 23.44 35.25
N GLN A 182 -37.76 23.65 36.52
CA GLN A 182 -36.93 24.14 37.61
C GLN A 182 -36.09 23.03 38.27
N ALA A 183 -35.06 23.50 38.97
CA ALA A 183 -34.01 22.82 39.73
C ALA A 183 -34.47 21.85 40.83
N SER A 184 -33.56 20.96 41.27
CA SER A 184 -32.94 21.00 42.61
C SER A 184 -32.12 19.72 42.88
N GLY A 185 -30.98 19.83 43.57
CA GLY A 185 -30.31 18.67 44.17
C GLY A 185 -28.79 18.76 44.31
N SER A 186 -28.30 19.58 45.23
CA SER A 186 -26.90 19.65 45.65
C SER A 186 -26.56 18.50 46.62
N VAL A 187 -25.41 17.83 46.43
CA VAL A 187 -24.57 17.34 47.54
C VAL A 187 -23.09 17.41 47.10
N PRO A 188 -22.22 18.14 47.81
CA PRO A 188 -20.77 18.03 47.66
C PRO A 188 -20.21 17.03 48.69
N VAL A 189 -19.02 16.49 48.42
CA VAL A 189 -17.87 16.31 49.35
C VAL A 189 -16.94 15.21 48.84
N SER A 190 -15.71 15.64 48.57
CA SER A 190 -14.42 14.93 48.66
C SER A 190 -14.22 13.59 47.94
N ALA A 191 -13.39 13.65 46.88
CA ALA A 191 -12.10 12.96 46.93
C ALA A 191 -11.09 13.69 46.01
N LEU A 192 -10.30 14.54 46.64
CA LEU A 192 -9.06 15.11 46.14
C LEU A 192 -8.05 13.97 45.91
N PHE A 193 -8.13 13.27 44.78
CA PHE A 193 -7.03 12.49 44.18
C PHE A 193 -7.30 12.30 42.69
N LYS A 194 -7.17 13.37 41.89
CA LYS A 194 -6.87 13.18 40.47
C LYS A 194 -5.38 12.88 40.40
N THR A 195 -5.03 11.61 40.57
CA THR A 195 -3.76 11.09 40.06
C THR A 195 -3.63 11.58 38.61
N PRO A 196 -2.45 12.05 38.15
CA PRO A 196 -2.26 12.36 36.75
C PRO A 196 -2.52 11.06 35.99
N ASP A 197 -3.68 11.03 35.35
CA ASP A 197 -4.13 9.94 34.52
C ASP A 197 -3.05 9.70 33.48
N ARG A 198 -2.42 8.51 33.52
CA ARG A 198 -1.40 8.11 32.54
C ARG A 198 -1.96 8.04 31.12
N ASP A 199 -3.27 8.21 30.93
CA ASP A 199 -4.00 8.20 29.67
C ASP A 199 -4.44 9.59 29.20
N ALA A 200 -4.02 10.69 29.87
CA ALA A 200 -4.03 12.04 29.27
C ALA A 200 -3.02 12.19 28.10
N ALA A 201 -2.40 11.09 27.67
CA ALA A 201 -1.40 11.07 26.62
C ALA A 201 -1.98 10.91 25.20
N PHE A 202 -3.10 10.22 25.01
CA PHE A 202 -3.62 9.88 23.68
C PHE A 202 -4.95 10.60 23.40
N ASN A 203 -5.01 11.34 22.29
CA ASN A 203 -6.14 12.18 21.93
C ASN A 203 -6.78 11.79 20.58
N VAL A 204 -6.27 10.76 19.91
CA VAL A 204 -6.91 10.16 18.73
C VAL A 204 -6.95 8.65 18.85
N ARG A 205 -8.12 8.05 18.61
CA ARG A 205 -8.34 6.59 18.58
C ARG A 205 -8.63 6.15 17.14
N ILE A 206 -7.97 5.08 16.71
CA ILE A 206 -8.10 4.52 15.36
C ILE A 206 -8.65 3.10 15.44
N ARG A 207 -9.68 2.83 14.65
CA ARG A 207 -10.31 1.50 14.48
C ARG A 207 -10.44 1.23 12.99
N LEU A 208 -9.50 0.45 12.45
CA LEU A 208 -9.55 0.01 11.06
C LEU A 208 -9.89 -1.47 11.02
N SER A 209 -10.94 -1.82 10.27
CA SER A 209 -11.31 -3.20 10.01
C SER A 209 -10.95 -3.55 8.57
N PRO A 210 -10.28 -4.70 8.35
CA PRO A 210 -9.61 -5.54 9.34
C PRO A 210 -8.27 -4.96 9.80
N TRP A 211 -7.65 -4.14 8.96
CA TRP A 211 -6.42 -3.42 9.26
C TRP A 211 -6.22 -2.26 8.27
N GLY A 212 -5.23 -1.40 8.51
CA GLY A 212 -4.77 -0.42 7.53
C GLY A 212 -3.51 0.34 7.98
N ASN A 213 -2.71 0.78 7.02
CA ASN A 213 -1.61 1.71 7.24
C ASN A 213 -2.18 3.10 7.57
N VAL A 214 -1.61 3.71 8.60
CA VAL A 214 -1.97 5.03 9.10
C VAL A 214 -0.83 5.99 8.83
N GLN A 215 -1.10 7.08 8.13
CA GLN A 215 -0.18 8.20 7.98
C GLN A 215 -0.84 9.48 8.51
N VAL A 216 -0.05 10.34 9.15
CA VAL A 216 -0.48 11.66 9.62
C VAL A 216 0.48 12.70 9.08
N ASP A 217 -0.04 13.69 8.37
CA ASP A 217 0.70 14.77 7.73
C ASP A 217 1.83 14.25 6.82
N GLY A 218 1.58 13.13 6.13
CA GLY A 218 2.54 12.44 5.27
C GLY A 218 3.59 11.60 6.00
N LYS A 219 3.54 11.51 7.34
CA LYS A 219 4.42 10.65 8.13
C LYS A 219 3.73 9.30 8.43
N PRO A 220 4.32 8.15 8.07
CA PRO A 220 3.76 6.85 8.42
C PRO A 220 3.88 6.63 9.94
N LEU A 221 2.76 6.32 10.58
CA LEU A 221 2.68 6.11 12.03
C LEU A 221 2.51 4.65 12.45
N GLY A 222 1.98 3.79 11.57
CA GLY A 222 1.69 2.41 11.96
C GLY A 222 0.80 1.67 10.99
N VAL A 223 0.61 0.40 11.30
CA VAL A 223 -0.57 -0.36 10.90
C VAL A 223 -1.51 -0.42 12.11
N SER A 224 -2.80 -0.16 11.90
CA SER A 224 -3.86 -0.51 12.86
C SER A 224 -4.39 -1.88 12.46
N PRO A 225 -4.62 -2.87 13.36
CA PRO A 225 -4.90 -2.68 14.79
C PRO A 225 -3.76 -2.50 15.80
N PRO A 226 -2.48 -2.89 15.62
CA PRO A 226 -1.51 -2.73 16.71
C PRO A 226 -1.30 -1.26 17.10
N LEU A 227 -1.51 -0.32 16.16
CA LEU A 227 -1.69 1.10 16.44
C LEU A 227 -3.18 1.46 16.59
N THR A 228 -3.69 1.49 17.83
CA THR A 228 -5.09 1.89 18.11
C THR A 228 -5.21 3.32 18.65
N GLN A 229 -4.12 3.92 19.11
CA GLN A 229 -4.12 5.21 19.80
C GLN A 229 -2.94 6.05 19.36
N LEU A 230 -3.18 7.35 19.20
CA LEU A 230 -2.20 8.34 18.77
C LEU A 230 -2.27 9.59 19.65
N LYS A 231 -1.10 10.16 19.90
CA LYS A 231 -0.96 11.51 20.44
C LYS A 231 -0.68 12.46 19.28
N LEU A 232 -1.61 13.34 18.99
CA LEU A 232 -1.44 14.41 18.01
C LEU A 232 -1.48 15.76 18.72
N SER A 233 -0.68 16.70 18.27
CA SER A 233 -0.72 18.08 18.76
C SER A 233 -2.09 18.70 18.52
N ALA A 234 -2.47 19.70 19.31
CA ALA A 234 -3.62 20.52 18.98
C ALA A 234 -3.37 21.24 17.65
N GLY A 235 -4.32 21.17 16.72
CA GLY A 235 -4.17 21.68 15.36
C GLY A 235 -4.89 20.85 14.31
N THR A 236 -4.80 21.29 13.06
CA THR A 236 -5.35 20.57 11.91
C THR A 236 -4.33 19.56 11.41
N HIS A 237 -4.75 18.29 11.34
CA HIS A 237 -3.94 17.18 10.88
C HIS A 237 -4.62 16.47 9.70
N SER A 238 -3.84 16.06 8.71
CA SER A 238 -4.32 15.24 7.59
C SER A 238 -4.00 13.77 7.86
N LEU A 239 -5.04 12.94 8.04
CA LEU A 239 -4.91 11.49 8.13
C LEU A 239 -5.12 10.84 6.77
N GLU A 240 -4.23 9.91 6.45
CA GLU A 240 -4.34 9.02 5.30
C GLU A 240 -4.34 7.58 5.79
N LEU A 241 -5.43 6.86 5.50
CA LEU A 241 -5.65 5.47 5.91
C LEU A 241 -5.73 4.61 4.65
N SER A 242 -4.87 3.59 4.54
CA SER A 242 -4.82 2.73 3.36
C SER A 242 -4.72 1.26 3.72
N ASN A 243 -5.44 0.40 3.01
CA ASN A 243 -5.26 -1.06 3.06
C ASN A 243 -4.97 -1.54 1.62
N PRO A 244 -3.96 -2.41 1.39
CA PRO A 244 -3.69 -2.98 0.08
C PRO A 244 -4.95 -3.54 -0.59
N GLY A 245 -5.24 -3.04 -1.79
CA GLY A 245 -6.41 -3.47 -2.58
C GLY A 245 -7.67 -2.66 -2.35
N PHE A 246 -7.62 -1.64 -1.48
CA PHE A 246 -8.73 -0.76 -1.18
C PHE A 246 -8.42 0.70 -1.49
N GLU A 247 -9.47 1.51 -1.56
CA GLU A 247 -9.33 2.95 -1.74
C GLU A 247 -8.73 3.59 -0.50
N THR A 248 -7.84 4.55 -0.70
CA THR A 248 -7.21 5.28 0.39
C THR A 248 -8.15 6.35 0.93
N LEU A 249 -8.45 6.29 2.22
CA LEU A 249 -9.27 7.29 2.89
C LEU A 249 -8.41 8.46 3.36
N LYS A 250 -8.70 9.66 2.86
CA LYS A 250 -8.08 10.91 3.31
C LYS A 250 -9.06 11.69 4.16
N LYS A 251 -8.69 11.99 5.41
CA LYS A 251 -9.53 12.71 6.37
C LYS A 251 -8.75 13.81 7.07
N VAL A 252 -9.25 15.04 6.98
CA VAL A 252 -8.71 16.16 7.76
C VAL A 252 -9.43 16.18 9.10
N ILE A 253 -8.67 16.20 10.20
CA ILE A 253 -9.22 16.32 11.55
C ILE A 253 -8.66 17.57 12.23
N THR A 254 -9.47 18.18 13.08
CA THR A 254 -9.02 19.28 13.95
C THR A 254 -8.96 18.74 15.36
N VAL A 255 -7.75 18.61 15.89
CA VAL A 255 -7.50 18.14 17.25
C VAL A 255 -7.52 19.34 18.18
N ILE A 256 -8.36 19.28 19.20
CA ILE A 256 -8.43 20.26 20.28
C ILE A 256 -7.83 19.63 21.54
N ASP A 257 -7.05 20.40 22.30
CA ASP A 257 -6.43 19.89 23.53
C ASP A 257 -7.51 19.45 24.53
N GLY A 258 -7.37 18.22 25.04
CA GLY A 258 -8.35 17.59 25.93
C GLY A 258 -9.56 16.91 25.25
N GLU A 259 -9.72 17.00 23.93
CA GLU A 259 -10.75 16.26 23.19
C GLU A 259 -10.19 14.98 22.57
N THR A 260 -10.94 13.87 22.67
CA THR A 260 -10.56 12.60 22.03
C THR A 260 -11.31 12.43 20.71
N PHE A 261 -10.58 12.40 19.60
CA PHE A 261 -11.14 12.14 18.28
C PHE A 261 -11.13 10.64 17.95
N THR A 262 -12.23 10.07 17.47
CA THR A 262 -12.26 8.66 17.04
C THR A 262 -12.41 8.57 15.52
N VAL A 263 -11.50 7.86 14.88
CA VAL A 263 -11.55 7.52 13.45
C VAL A 263 -11.84 6.03 13.33
N GLU A 264 -12.99 5.71 12.75
CA GLU A 264 -13.39 4.34 12.44
C GLU A 264 -13.58 4.21 10.93
N HIS A 265 -13.05 3.15 10.35
CA HIS A 265 -13.23 2.82 8.94
C HIS A 265 -13.17 1.31 8.72
N ASP A 266 -14.12 0.79 7.96
CA ASP A 266 -14.14 -0.58 7.50
C ASP A 266 -13.86 -0.58 5.99
N PHE A 267 -12.72 -1.15 5.61
CA PHE A 267 -12.32 -1.24 4.20
C PHE A 267 -13.16 -2.25 3.42
N ASP A 268 -13.79 -3.22 4.09
CA ASP A 268 -14.66 -4.23 3.47
C ASP A 268 -16.11 -3.79 3.35
N ALA A 269 -16.54 -2.74 4.07
CA ALA A 269 -17.89 -2.22 4.00
C ALA A 269 -18.18 -1.61 2.62
N ARG A 270 -18.76 -2.41 1.71
CA ARG A 270 -19.35 -1.98 0.44
C ARG A 270 -20.71 -2.62 0.22
#